data_AF-A0A1G3TKH7-F1
#
_entry.id   AF-A0A1G3TKH7-F1
#
_cell.length_a   1.000
_cell.length_b   1.000
_cell.length_c   1.000
_cell.angle_alpha   90.00
_cell.angle_beta   90.00
_cell.angle_gamma   90.00
#
_symmetry.space_group_name_H-M   'P 1'
#
loop_
_entity.id
_entity.type
_entity.pdbx_description
1 polymer ?
#
loop_
_entity_poly.entity_id
_entity_poly.type
_entity_poly.pdbx_seq_one_letter_code
_entity_poly.pdbx_strand_id
1 'polypeptide(L)'
;MQSVVDSLRKKGKIYKKMQEIAPRELGVRNKIKIYKATDIAGYFYSIFAVSQKSKLLMKDVHKFEEIYAKLTLFCGHNFKYKIIFIDAPLCLKAKEALVGQGWKIQ
;
A
#
# COMPACT_ATOMS: atom_id res chain seq x y z
N MET A 1 -0.96 14.97 -4.08
CA MET A 1 -1.45 13.94 -5.03
C MET A 1 -0.41 13.59 -6.12
N GLN A 2 0.74 14.28 -6.20
CA GLN A 2 1.77 14.02 -7.22
C GLN A 2 2.73 12.86 -6.90
N SER A 3 2.95 12.48 -5.63
CA SER A 3 4.05 11.56 -5.28
C SER A 3 3.88 10.12 -5.78
N VAL A 4 2.69 9.52 -5.70
CA VAL A 4 2.51 8.10 -6.08
C VAL A 4 2.58 7.95 -7.61
N VAL A 5 1.90 8.82 -8.35
CA VAL A 5 1.90 8.79 -9.82
C VAL A 5 3.28 9.14 -10.39
N ASP A 6 4.01 10.08 -9.79
CA ASP A 6 5.38 10.43 -10.19
C ASP A 6 6.37 9.29 -9.89
N SER A 7 6.30 8.66 -8.71
CA SER A 7 7.14 7.50 -8.37
C SER A 7 6.88 6.29 -9.26
N LEU A 8 5.62 6.07 -9.68
CA LEU A 8 5.26 4.98 -10.59
C LEU A 8 5.72 5.27 -12.03
N ARG A 9 5.60 6.52 -12.50
CA ARG A 9 6.13 6.97 -13.80
C ARG A 9 7.65 6.90 -13.86
N LYS A 10 8.36 7.38 -12.83
CA LYS A 10 9.84 7.34 -12.75
C LYS A 10 10.40 5.92 -12.78
N LYS A 11 9.64 4.93 -12.35
CA LYS A 11 10.05 3.50 -12.36
C LYS A 11 9.61 2.74 -13.60
N GLY A 12 9.05 3.41 -14.61
CA GLY A 12 8.75 2.80 -15.92
C GLY A 12 7.62 1.78 -15.91
N LYS A 13 6.77 1.75 -14.87
CA LYS A 13 5.62 0.83 -14.83
C LYS A 13 4.37 1.51 -15.35
N ILE A 14 3.93 1.10 -16.54
CA ILE A 14 2.68 1.53 -17.17
C ILE A 14 1.57 0.65 -16.62
N TYR A 15 0.77 1.19 -15.72
CA TYR A 15 -0.42 0.51 -15.22
C TYR A 15 -1.60 0.77 -16.16
N LYS A 16 -2.21 -0.31 -16.65
CA LYS A 16 -3.40 -0.26 -17.52
C LYS A 16 -4.60 0.34 -16.80
N LYS A 17 -4.73 0.08 -15.50
CA LYS A 17 -5.82 0.62 -14.67
C LYS A 17 -5.30 0.91 -13.27
N MET A 18 -5.53 2.13 -12.78
CA MET A 18 -5.23 2.51 -11.40
C MET A 18 -6.51 2.99 -10.75
N GLN A 19 -6.84 2.43 -9.60
CA GLN A 19 -8.04 2.73 -8.83
C GLN A 19 -7.60 3.08 -7.41
N GLU A 20 -7.88 4.31 -6.98
CA GLU A 20 -7.77 4.67 -5.57
C GLU A 20 -8.94 4.03 -4.81
N ILE A 21 -8.64 3.37 -3.71
CA ILE A 21 -9.63 2.82 -2.78
C ILE A 21 -9.58 3.70 -1.54
N ALA A 22 -10.70 4.35 -1.26
CA ALA A 22 -10.78 5.22 -0.11
C ALA A 22 -10.65 4.36 1.16
N PRO A 23 -9.81 4.75 2.13
CA PRO A 23 -9.64 4.00 3.38
C PRO A 23 -10.97 3.85 4.13
N ARG A 24 -11.92 4.78 3.92
CA ARG A 24 -13.29 4.71 4.45
C ARG A 24 -14.04 3.46 4.00
N GLU A 25 -13.87 3.02 2.77
CA GLU A 25 -14.53 1.81 2.23
C GLU A 25 -14.01 0.53 2.88
N LEU A 26 -12.78 0.56 3.39
CA LEU A 26 -12.16 -0.55 4.12
C LEU A 26 -12.37 -0.43 5.65
N GLY A 27 -13.12 0.58 6.10
CA GLY A 27 -13.35 0.85 7.52
C GLY A 27 -12.14 1.45 8.25
N VAL A 28 -11.22 2.09 7.52
CA VAL A 28 -10.00 2.69 8.06
C VAL A 28 -10.19 4.20 8.19
N ARG A 29 -9.99 4.72 9.41
CA ARG A 29 -10.01 6.17 9.68
C ARG A 29 -8.64 6.85 9.53
N ASN A 30 -7.56 6.10 9.39
CA ASN A 30 -6.22 6.67 9.22
C ASN A 30 -6.05 7.34 7.85
N LYS A 31 -5.20 8.38 7.79
CA LYS A 31 -4.79 9.08 6.57
C LYS A 31 -3.83 8.22 5.72
N ILE A 32 -4.29 7.05 5.32
CA ILE A 32 -3.58 6.18 4.38
C ILE A 32 -4.32 6.22 3.06
N LYS A 33 -3.57 6.24 1.97
CA LYS A 33 -4.12 6.16 0.63
C LYS A 33 -3.83 4.79 0.08
N ILE A 34 -4.86 4.10 -0.40
CA ILE A 34 -4.72 2.77 -0.93
C ILE A 34 -5.00 2.84 -2.41
N TYR A 35 -4.11 2.26 -3.19
CA TYR A 35 -4.18 2.25 -4.63
C TYR A 35 -4.10 0.82 -5.09
N LYS A 36 -5.06 0.43 -5.91
CA LYS A 36 -5.02 -0.78 -6.71
C LYS A 36 -4.52 -0.39 -8.08
N ALA A 37 -3.50 -1.06 -8.57
CA ALA A 37 -3.05 -0.90 -9.94
C ALA A 37 -3.02 -2.25 -10.64
N THR A 38 -3.38 -2.27 -11.91
CA THR A 38 -3.31 -3.45 -12.77
C THR A 38 -2.36 -3.12 -13.90
N ASP A 39 -1.31 -3.92 -14.04
CA ASP A 39 -0.30 -3.77 -15.08
C ASP A 39 -0.83 -4.21 -16.45
N ILE A 40 -0.15 -3.80 -17.54
CA ILE A 40 -0.47 -4.26 -18.90
C ILE A 40 -0.38 -5.79 -19.04
N ALA A 41 0.49 -6.44 -18.26
CA ALA A 41 0.62 -7.89 -18.19
C ALA A 41 -0.51 -8.58 -17.38
N GLY A 42 -1.49 -7.82 -16.87
CA GLY A 42 -2.61 -8.35 -16.09
C GLY A 42 -2.30 -8.61 -14.61
N TYR A 43 -1.10 -8.24 -14.14
CA TYR A 43 -0.74 -8.41 -12.74
C TYR A 43 -1.37 -7.34 -11.84
N PHE A 44 -1.90 -7.77 -10.70
CA PHE A 44 -2.45 -6.88 -9.68
C PHE A 44 -1.37 -6.42 -8.70
N TYR A 45 -1.34 -5.11 -8.50
CA TYR A 45 -0.47 -4.39 -7.58
C TYR A 45 -1.34 -3.69 -6.54
N SER A 46 -1.01 -3.91 -5.28
CA SER A 46 -1.54 -3.17 -4.13
C SER A 46 -0.48 -2.20 -3.65
N ILE A 47 -0.78 -0.90 -3.74
CA ILE A 47 0.12 0.20 -3.41
C ILE A 47 -0.50 1.00 -2.28
N PHE A 48 0.16 1.01 -1.14
CA PHE A 48 -0.31 1.70 0.05
C PHE A 48 0.57 2.93 0.22
N ALA A 49 0.00 4.09 0.49
CA ALA A 49 0.75 5.32 0.73
C ALA A 49 0.34 5.89 2.08
N VAL A 50 1.29 5.86 3.00
CA VAL A 50 1.14 6.27 4.39
C VAL A 50 1.92 7.55 4.55
N SER A 51 1.20 8.65 4.76
CA SER A 51 1.81 9.95 5.07
C SER A 51 1.33 10.37 6.44
N GLN A 52 2.18 10.14 7.44
CA GLN A 52 1.92 10.51 8.82
C GLN A 52 3.19 11.10 9.45
N LYS A 53 3.04 12.21 10.17
CA LYS A 53 4.15 12.81 10.92
C LYS A 53 4.56 11.96 12.14
N SER A 54 3.67 11.07 12.60
CA SER A 54 3.87 10.25 13.79
C SER A 54 4.61 8.96 13.48
N LYS A 55 5.39 8.48 14.45
CA LYS A 55 6.16 7.24 14.34
C LYS A 55 5.26 6.04 14.07
N LEU A 56 5.60 5.23 13.07
CA LEU A 56 4.90 3.96 12.80
C LEU A 56 5.33 2.90 13.80
N LEU A 57 4.34 2.34 14.49
CA LEU A 57 4.52 1.30 15.51
C LEU A 57 4.04 -0.06 14.97
N MET A 58 4.33 -1.14 15.71
CA MET A 58 3.83 -2.48 15.36
C MET A 58 2.30 -2.54 15.22
N LYS A 59 1.57 -1.71 15.98
CA LYS A 59 0.11 -1.59 15.87
C LYS A 59 -0.34 -1.13 14.47
N ASP A 60 0.46 -0.30 13.79
CA ASP A 60 0.14 0.14 12.44
C ASP A 60 0.46 -0.95 11.40
N VAL A 61 1.47 -1.78 11.65
CA VAL A 61 1.77 -2.95 10.79
C VAL A 61 0.61 -3.93 10.80
N HIS A 62 0.09 -4.28 11.99
CA HIS A 62 -1.11 -5.12 12.11
C HIS A 62 -2.32 -4.51 11.39
N LYS A 63 -2.50 -3.18 11.48
CA LYS A 63 -3.55 -2.52 10.69
C LYS A 63 -3.33 -2.70 9.19
N PHE A 64 -2.10 -2.54 8.68
CA PHE A 64 -1.83 -2.73 7.25
C PHE A 64 -2.18 -4.14 6.78
N GLU A 65 -1.95 -5.16 7.60
CA GLU A 65 -2.40 -6.52 7.32
C GLU A 65 -3.92 -6.65 7.28
N GLU A 66 -4.63 -6.15 8.29
CA GLU A 66 -6.08 -6.18 8.29
C GLU A 66 -6.65 -5.47 7.06
N ILE A 67 -6.06 -4.33 6.70
CA ILE A 67 -6.44 -3.56 5.52
C ILE A 67 -6.18 -4.37 4.25
N TYR A 68 -5.04 -5.04 4.17
CA TYR A 68 -4.70 -5.88 3.04
C TYR A 68 -5.60 -7.10 2.92
N ALA A 69 -5.97 -7.73 4.04
CA ALA A 69 -6.93 -8.81 4.07
C ALA A 69 -8.31 -8.34 3.59
N LYS A 70 -8.80 -7.21 4.10
CA LYS A 70 -10.05 -6.58 3.63
C LYS A 70 -9.99 -6.18 2.17
N LEU A 71 -8.86 -5.66 1.70
CA LEU A 71 -8.65 -5.28 0.31
C LEU A 71 -8.72 -6.52 -0.59
N THR A 72 -8.07 -7.60 -0.19
CA THR A 72 -8.05 -8.87 -0.94
C THR A 72 -9.46 -9.46 -1.03
N LEU A 73 -10.21 -9.43 0.07
CA LEU A 73 -11.63 -9.83 0.11
C LEU A 73 -12.50 -8.93 -0.78
N PHE A 74 -12.34 -7.61 -0.66
CA PHE A 74 -13.10 -6.62 -1.43
C PHE A 74 -12.82 -6.73 -2.94
N CYS A 75 -11.57 -6.95 -3.32
CA CYS A 75 -11.20 -7.15 -4.71
C CYS A 75 -11.58 -8.53 -5.26
N GLY A 76 -11.73 -9.53 -4.39
CA GLY A 76 -11.94 -10.93 -4.80
C GLY A 76 -10.77 -11.52 -5.59
N HIS A 77 -9.58 -10.91 -5.55
CA HIS A 77 -8.37 -11.43 -6.19
C HIS A 77 -7.13 -11.12 -5.38
N ASN A 78 -6.13 -11.98 -5.55
CA ASN A 78 -4.86 -11.89 -4.85
C ASN A 78 -3.91 -10.90 -5.53
N PHE A 79 -3.22 -10.08 -4.73
CA PHE A 79 -2.24 -9.14 -5.24
C PHE A 79 -0.86 -9.79 -5.29
N LYS A 80 -0.30 -9.92 -6.49
CA LYS A 80 1.04 -10.51 -6.68
C LYS A 80 2.14 -9.59 -6.12
N TYR A 81 1.90 -8.29 -6.13
CA TYR A 81 2.88 -7.31 -5.69
C TYR A 81 2.28 -6.35 -4.66
N LYS A 82 2.97 -6.20 -3.53
CA LYS A 82 2.60 -5.32 -2.43
C LYS A 82 3.67 -4.25 -2.25
N ILE A 83 3.30 -2.99 -2.41
CA ILE A 83 4.20 -1.84 -2.27
C ILE A 83 3.60 -0.93 -1.20
N ILE A 84 4.43 -0.46 -0.29
CA ILE A 84 4.01 0.52 0.71
C ILE A 84 4.98 1.70 0.68
N PHE A 85 4.45 2.89 0.44
CA PHE A 85 5.15 4.16 0.52
C PHE A 85 4.96 4.69 1.94
N ILE A 86 6.07 4.92 2.63
CA ILE A 86 6.02 5.34 4.02
C ILE A 86 6.81 6.63 4.18
N ASP A 87 6.08 7.72 4.33
CA ASP A 87 6.61 9.05 4.55
C ASP A 87 6.52 9.39 6.06
N ALA A 88 7.11 8.52 6.90
CA ALA A 88 7.03 8.60 8.35
C ALA A 88 8.24 7.91 9.02
N PRO A 89 8.69 8.35 10.21
CA PRO A 89 9.73 7.65 10.94
C PRO A 89 9.24 6.26 11.37
N LEU A 90 9.90 5.19 10.91
CA LEU A 90 9.56 3.82 11.26
C LEU A 90 10.44 3.29 12.40
N CYS A 91 9.85 2.46 13.25
CA CYS A 91 10.66 1.58 14.11
C CYS A 91 11.26 0.42 13.29
N LEU A 92 12.48 -0.01 13.66
CA LEU A 92 13.19 -1.12 13.02
C LEU A 92 12.32 -2.39 12.96
N LYS A 93 11.70 -2.75 14.08
CA LYS A 93 10.75 -3.87 14.19
C LYS A 93 9.57 -3.79 13.21
N ALA A 94 9.04 -2.58 12.98
CA ALA A 94 7.93 -2.39 12.06
C ALA A 94 8.37 -2.55 10.59
N LYS A 95 9.58 -2.07 10.27
CA LYS A 95 10.21 -2.27 8.96
C LYS A 95 10.42 -3.76 8.68
N GLU A 96 10.98 -4.49 9.63
CA GLU A 96 11.22 -5.93 9.50
C GLU A 96 9.93 -6.72 9.34
N ALA A 97 8.89 -6.42 10.11
CA ALA A 97 7.59 -7.07 9.98
C ALA A 97 6.97 -6.85 8.59
N LEU A 98 7.03 -5.62 8.06
CA LEU A 98 6.54 -5.31 6.71
C LEU A 98 7.32 -6.08 5.64
N VAL A 99 8.66 -6.07 5.71
CA VAL A 99 9.52 -6.80 4.77
C VAL A 99 9.29 -8.31 4.86
N GLY A 100 9.15 -8.86 6.07
CA GLY A 100 8.86 -10.28 6.31
C GLY A 100 7.53 -10.74 5.72
N GLN A 101 6.56 -9.85 5.57
CA GLN A 101 5.28 -10.12 4.92
C GLN A 101 5.28 -9.89 3.40
N GLY A 102 6.44 -9.57 2.84
CA GLY A 102 6.62 -9.34 1.41
C GLY A 102 6.22 -7.94 0.96
N TRP A 103 6.08 -6.97 1.87
CA TRP A 103 5.88 -5.58 1.48
C TRP A 103 7.18 -4.94 1.03
N LYS A 104 7.14 -4.31 -0.15
CA LYS A 104 8.24 -3.48 -0.62
C LYS A 104 8.04 -2.05 -0.11
N ILE A 105 8.83 -1.67 0.90
CA ILE A 105 8.83 -0.33 1.46
C ILE A 105 9.55 0.62 0.48
N GLN A 106 8.95 1.77 0.21
CA GLN A 106 9.51 2.89 -0.55
C GLN A 106 9.41 4.20 0.21
#